data_AF-A0A9P8SIA1-F1
#
_entry.id   AF-A0A9P8SIA1-F1
#
_cell.length_a   1.000
_cell.length_b   1.000
_cell.length_c   1.000
_cell.angle_alpha   90.00
_cell.angle_beta   90.00
_cell.angle_gamma   90.00
#
_symmetry.space_group_name_H-M   'P 1'
#
loop_
_entity.id
_entity.type
_entity.pdbx_description
1 polymer ?
#
loop_
_entity_poly.entity_id
_entity_poly.type
_entity_poly.pdbx_seq_one_letter_code
_entity_poly.pdbx_strand_id
1 'polypeptide(L)'
;MGKVYFDMDILAEAKVIECSATELVGQYVGQTGPKVQQVLDRALGRILFIDEAYRLAGGGGFAKEAMDELVDSMTKPKYQGKMILILAGYVDYINHLLSVNPGMSSRFPESIDFDALGAQDCAKLLASLLGQKKAELRRRGKDVDMACLEAPSNAFNAEMLDRFHSLARTKGWGNARDVKQLAKFVFRRINLMSKVIRLEEEQAVRDAGVSDKVWNQLQLDRAEAVRKETEYGKLKKAQKSARGADRERIVRQVLEEEERRKREASAKARLKAFGVCPVGYKWIRQEGGYRCAGGSHWMSDGDLKGMK
;
A
#
# COMPACT_ATOMS: atom_id res chain seq x y z
N MET A 1 -16.53 20.49 -3.79
CA MET A 1 -17.96 20.21 -3.53
C MET A 1 -18.58 21.31 -2.68
N GLY A 2 -18.42 21.33 -1.34
CA GLY A 2 -19.11 22.30 -0.47
C GLY A 2 -18.97 23.77 -0.87
N LYS A 3 -17.75 24.21 -1.20
CA LYS A 3 -17.50 25.60 -1.64
C LYS A 3 -18.21 25.94 -2.96
N VAL A 4 -18.27 25.02 -3.91
CA VAL A 4 -18.92 25.24 -5.22
C VAL A 4 -20.42 25.44 -5.05
N TYR A 5 -21.08 24.58 -4.26
CA TYR A 5 -22.52 24.69 -4.02
C TYR A 5 -22.90 25.91 -3.15
N PHE A 6 -22.02 26.32 -2.25
CA PHE A 6 -22.18 27.58 -1.52
C PHE A 6 -22.06 28.79 -2.45
N ASP A 7 -21.04 28.82 -3.33
CA ASP A 7 -20.83 29.91 -4.28
C ASP A 7 -21.95 29.99 -5.34
N MET A 8 -22.69 28.90 -5.56
CA MET A 8 -23.89 28.83 -6.42
C MET A 8 -25.20 29.16 -5.69
N ASP A 9 -25.14 29.58 -4.43
CA ASP A 9 -26.29 29.90 -3.57
C ASP A 9 -27.27 28.72 -3.34
N ILE A 10 -26.77 27.48 -3.51
CA ILE A 10 -27.53 26.25 -3.24
C ILE A 10 -27.42 25.84 -1.77
N LEU A 11 -26.29 26.13 -1.13
CA LEU A 11 -26.03 25.85 0.28
C LEU A 11 -25.80 27.14 1.07
N ALA A 12 -26.31 27.19 2.30
CA ALA A 12 -26.08 28.31 3.21
C ALA A 12 -24.65 28.33 3.80
N GLU A 13 -23.98 27.18 3.86
CA GLU A 13 -22.58 27.08 4.28
C GLU A 13 -21.84 25.98 3.50
N ALA A 14 -20.56 26.20 3.20
CA ALA A 14 -19.69 25.21 2.56
C ALA A 14 -19.24 24.05 3.50
N LYS A 15 -19.86 23.92 4.67
CA LYS A 15 -19.46 22.99 5.73
C LYS A 15 -19.98 21.58 5.46
N VAL A 16 -19.16 20.58 5.79
CA VAL A 16 -19.52 19.15 5.75
C VAL A 16 -19.75 18.67 7.18
N ILE A 17 -20.88 18.01 7.40
CA ILE A 17 -21.22 17.28 8.62
C ILE A 17 -20.99 15.81 8.34
N GLU A 18 -19.98 15.22 8.99
CA GLU A 18 -19.69 13.79 8.91
C GLU A 18 -20.53 13.04 9.95
N CYS A 19 -21.10 11.90 9.54
CA CYS A 19 -21.92 11.03 10.36
C CYS A 19 -21.64 9.58 10.00
N SER A 20 -21.60 8.70 11.00
CA SER A 20 -21.57 7.25 10.77
C SER A 20 -22.99 6.67 10.68
N ALA A 21 -23.16 5.53 10.02
CA ALA A 21 -24.43 4.80 10.03
C ALA A 21 -24.96 4.50 11.44
N THR A 22 -24.07 4.28 12.42
CA THR A 22 -24.44 3.99 13.81
C THR A 22 -25.05 5.16 14.56
N GLU A 23 -24.75 6.39 14.16
CA GLU A 23 -25.34 7.58 14.77
C GLU A 23 -26.80 7.78 14.36
N LEU A 24 -27.20 7.21 13.22
CA LEU A 24 -28.58 7.26 12.73
C LEU A 24 -29.47 6.22 13.42
N VAL A 25 -28.89 5.18 14.04
CA VAL A 25 -29.65 4.04 14.58
C VAL A 25 -29.86 4.19 16.10
N GLY A 26 -31.11 4.01 16.54
CA GLY A 26 -31.49 3.99 17.95
C GLY A 26 -30.98 2.75 18.68
N GLN A 27 -30.85 2.84 20.01
CA GLN A 27 -30.58 1.65 20.83
C GLN A 27 -31.87 0.99 21.32
N TYR A 28 -32.97 1.75 21.32
CA TYR A 28 -34.29 1.32 21.80
C TYR A 28 -35.36 1.74 20.80
N VAL A 29 -36.51 1.05 20.85
CA VAL A 29 -37.68 1.33 20.01
C VAL A 29 -38.11 2.78 20.14
N GLY A 30 -38.36 3.43 19.00
CA GLY A 30 -38.81 4.82 18.91
C GLY A 30 -37.70 5.87 19.02
N GLN A 31 -36.43 5.47 19.18
CA GLN A 31 -35.31 6.42 19.21
C GLN A 31 -34.70 6.71 17.84
N THR A 32 -34.86 5.80 16.88
CA THR A 32 -34.20 5.90 15.58
C THR A 32 -34.72 7.10 14.79
N GLY A 33 -36.04 7.24 14.64
CA GLY A 33 -36.63 8.36 13.91
C GLY A 33 -36.14 9.74 14.39
N PRO A 34 -36.25 10.06 15.70
CA PRO A 34 -35.74 11.31 16.26
C PRO A 34 -34.24 11.53 16.04
N LYS A 35 -33.41 10.47 16.10
CA LYS A 35 -31.97 10.58 15.82
C LYS A 35 -31.69 10.98 14.38
N VAL A 36 -32.37 10.33 13.42
CA VAL A 36 -32.24 10.68 11.99
C VAL A 36 -32.61 12.14 11.77
N GLN A 37 -33.73 12.59 12.32
CA GLN A 37 -34.17 13.98 12.22
C GLN A 37 -33.17 14.96 12.83
N GLN A 38 -32.59 14.64 14.01
CA GLN A 38 -31.55 15.48 14.62
C GLN A 38 -30.28 15.59 13.76
N VAL A 39 -29.87 14.50 13.10
CA VAL A 39 -28.72 14.52 12.18
C VAL A 39 -29.04 15.40 10.96
N LEU A 40 -30.23 15.26 10.38
CA LEU A 40 -30.68 16.08 9.25
C LEU A 40 -30.79 17.56 9.62
N ASP A 41 -31.32 17.88 10.79
CA ASP A 41 -31.44 19.26 11.29
C ASP A 41 -30.08 19.94 11.45
N ARG A 42 -29.07 19.20 11.92
CA ARG A 42 -27.69 19.72 12.03
C ARG A 42 -27.05 20.01 10.65
N ALA A 43 -27.49 19.30 9.63
CA ALA A 43 -26.95 19.39 8.27
C ALA A 43 -27.80 20.24 7.31
N LEU A 44 -28.90 20.83 7.78
CA LEU A 44 -29.69 21.76 6.99
C LEU A 44 -28.83 22.96 6.54
N GLY A 45 -28.90 23.31 5.26
CA GLY A 45 -28.06 24.33 4.63
C GLY A 45 -26.61 23.90 4.35
N ARG A 46 -26.26 22.64 4.60
CA ARG A 46 -24.89 22.08 4.54
C ARG A 46 -24.84 20.76 3.77
N ILE A 47 -23.66 20.17 3.71
CA ILE A 47 -23.47 18.79 3.22
C ILE A 47 -23.53 17.82 4.41
N LEU A 48 -24.37 16.79 4.33
CA LEU A 48 -24.35 15.62 5.21
C LEU A 48 -23.62 14.46 4.52
N PHE A 49 -22.52 14.01 5.11
CA PHE A 49 -21.73 12.88 4.62
C PHE A 49 -21.89 11.69 5.55
N ILE A 50 -22.51 10.61 5.06
CA ILE A 50 -22.74 9.37 5.82
C ILE A 50 -21.70 8.33 5.39
N ASP A 51 -20.72 8.08 6.26
CA ASP A 51 -19.69 7.06 6.02
C ASP A 51 -20.19 5.66 6.39
N GLU A 52 -19.70 4.66 5.66
CA GLU A 52 -20.11 3.25 5.73
C GLU A 52 -21.65 3.07 5.70
N ALA A 53 -22.35 3.83 4.86
CA ALA A 53 -23.82 3.88 4.82
C ALA A 53 -24.47 2.51 4.60
N TYR A 54 -23.77 1.59 3.93
CA TYR A 54 -24.23 0.21 3.72
C TYR A 54 -24.51 -0.57 5.00
N ARG A 55 -23.97 -0.14 6.15
CA ARG A 55 -24.28 -0.74 7.46
C ARG A 55 -25.76 -0.61 7.81
N LEU A 56 -26.48 0.34 7.20
CA LEU A 56 -27.92 0.47 7.32
C LEU A 56 -28.70 -0.66 6.62
N ALA A 57 -28.13 -1.30 5.59
CA ALA A 57 -28.80 -2.36 4.84
C ALA A 57 -28.94 -3.67 5.64
N GLY A 58 -28.06 -3.93 6.61
CA GLY A 58 -27.96 -5.22 7.31
C GLY A 58 -28.30 -5.20 8.81
N GLY A 59 -28.64 -4.05 9.38
CA GLY A 59 -28.71 -3.85 10.84
C GLY A 59 -30.03 -4.23 11.53
N GLY A 60 -30.90 -5.03 10.91
CA GLY A 60 -32.20 -5.41 11.48
C GLY A 60 -33.25 -4.28 11.47
N GLY A 61 -34.28 -4.39 12.31
CA GLY A 61 -35.46 -3.50 12.27
C GLY A 61 -35.16 -2.02 12.47
N PHE A 62 -34.23 -1.67 13.37
CA PHE A 62 -33.86 -0.27 13.63
C PHE A 62 -33.08 0.36 12.48
N ALA A 63 -32.24 -0.40 11.78
CA ALA A 63 -31.51 0.13 10.62
C ALA A 63 -32.47 0.40 9.45
N LYS A 64 -33.48 -0.46 9.28
CA LYS A 64 -34.57 -0.23 8.33
C LYS A 64 -35.39 1.02 8.70
N GLU A 65 -35.77 1.17 9.96
CA GLU A 65 -36.45 2.38 10.47
C GLU A 65 -35.64 3.65 10.16
N ALA A 66 -34.31 3.60 10.33
CA ALA A 66 -33.45 4.74 10.01
C ALA A 66 -33.47 5.10 8.53
N MET A 67 -33.45 4.10 7.64
CA MET A 67 -33.55 4.32 6.19
C MET A 67 -34.92 4.87 5.79
N ASP A 68 -35.99 4.31 6.34
CA ASP A 68 -37.35 4.73 6.03
C ASP A 68 -37.57 6.18 6.48
N GLU A 69 -37.12 6.56 7.68
CA GLU A 69 -37.18 7.94 8.16
C GLU A 69 -36.28 8.88 7.33
N LEU A 70 -35.10 8.42 6.90
CA LEU A 70 -34.20 9.21 6.06
C LEU A 70 -34.87 9.55 4.73
N VAL A 71 -35.43 8.55 4.04
CA VAL A 71 -36.13 8.72 2.76
C VAL A 71 -37.37 9.61 2.93
N ASP A 72 -38.18 9.37 3.96
CA ASP A 72 -39.35 10.19 4.27
C ASP A 72 -38.96 11.65 4.52
N SER A 73 -37.95 11.87 5.37
CA SER A 73 -37.48 13.21 5.69
C SER A 73 -36.91 13.95 4.49
N MET A 74 -36.22 13.28 3.56
CA MET A 74 -35.75 13.91 2.31
C MET A 74 -36.88 14.49 1.45
N THR A 75 -38.10 13.97 1.58
CA THR A 75 -39.28 14.48 0.85
C THR A 75 -40.00 15.62 1.58
N LYS A 76 -39.74 15.84 2.87
CA LYS A 76 -40.39 16.89 3.64
C LYS A 76 -39.91 18.28 3.15
N PRO A 77 -40.80 19.28 3.02
CA PRO A 77 -40.43 20.65 2.63
C PRO A 77 -39.38 21.32 3.53
N LYS A 78 -39.21 20.80 4.75
CA LYS A 78 -38.17 21.24 5.68
C LYS A 78 -36.77 20.99 5.14
N TYR A 79 -36.53 19.85 4.47
CA TYR A 79 -35.20 19.42 4.03
C TYR A 79 -35.03 19.45 2.51
N GLN A 80 -36.11 19.26 1.76
CA GLN A 80 -36.08 19.20 0.30
C GLN A 80 -35.41 20.44 -0.30
N GLY A 81 -34.37 20.23 -1.11
CA GLY A 81 -33.63 21.29 -1.81
C GLY A 81 -32.77 22.19 -0.92
N LYS A 82 -32.62 21.87 0.37
CA LYS A 82 -31.92 22.72 1.35
C LYS A 82 -30.63 22.10 1.90
N MET A 83 -30.24 20.93 1.44
CA MET A 83 -29.01 20.25 1.86
C MET A 83 -28.56 19.26 0.80
N ILE A 84 -27.30 18.86 0.86
CA ILE A 84 -26.74 17.78 0.02
C ILE A 84 -26.44 16.58 0.89
N LEU A 85 -26.94 15.42 0.51
CA LEU A 85 -26.72 14.16 1.20
C LEU A 85 -25.79 13.27 0.38
N ILE A 86 -24.71 12.80 1.00
CA ILE A 86 -23.71 11.92 0.37
C ILE A 86 -23.64 10.63 1.18
N LEU A 87 -23.88 9.50 0.51
CA LEU A 87 -23.64 8.17 1.07
C LEU A 87 -22.28 7.67 0.60
N ALA A 88 -21.45 7.21 1.52
CA ALA A 88 -20.15 6.62 1.21
C ALA A 88 -20.07 5.18 1.69
N GLY A 89 -19.35 4.36 0.91
CA GLY A 89 -19.17 2.94 1.18
C GLY A 89 -18.54 2.22 0.01
N TYR A 90 -18.36 0.92 0.17
CA TYR A 90 -17.92 0.06 -0.92
C TYR A 90 -19.01 -0.08 -1.99
N VAL A 91 -18.63 -0.04 -3.27
CA VAL A 91 -19.55 0.00 -4.43
C VAL A 91 -20.62 -1.09 -4.35
N ASP A 92 -20.22 -2.35 -4.20
CA ASP A 92 -21.16 -3.49 -4.13
C ASP A 92 -22.17 -3.35 -2.99
N TYR A 93 -21.72 -2.81 -1.86
CA TYR A 93 -22.53 -2.66 -0.66
C TYR A 93 -23.49 -1.47 -0.75
N ILE A 94 -23.08 -0.38 -1.41
CA ILE A 94 -23.98 0.75 -1.70
C ILE A 94 -25.01 0.35 -2.75
N ASN A 95 -24.63 -0.39 -3.79
CA ASN A 95 -25.57 -0.93 -4.77
C ASN A 95 -26.61 -1.83 -4.10
N HIS A 96 -26.18 -2.69 -3.16
CA HIS A 96 -27.11 -3.47 -2.36
C HIS A 96 -28.02 -2.59 -1.49
N LEU A 97 -27.48 -1.59 -0.79
CA LEU A 97 -28.28 -0.63 0.00
C LEU A 97 -29.38 0.05 -0.84
N LEU A 98 -29.04 0.52 -2.04
CA LEU A 98 -30.00 1.15 -2.95
C LEU A 98 -31.08 0.16 -3.43
N SER A 99 -30.72 -1.12 -3.61
CA SER A 99 -31.67 -2.16 -4.03
C SER A 99 -32.68 -2.56 -2.92
N VAL A 100 -32.32 -2.37 -1.64
CA VAL A 100 -33.16 -2.77 -0.49
C VAL A 100 -34.40 -1.89 -0.35
N ASN A 101 -34.31 -0.61 -0.73
CA ASN A 101 -35.43 0.33 -0.65
C ASN A 101 -35.56 1.13 -1.96
N PRO A 102 -36.63 0.91 -2.76
CA PRO A 102 -36.86 1.65 -4.01
C PRO A 102 -36.91 3.17 -3.84
N GLY A 103 -37.23 3.64 -2.63
CA GLY A 103 -37.16 5.05 -2.26
C GLY A 103 -35.75 5.61 -2.37
N MET A 104 -34.72 4.83 -2.03
CA MET A 104 -33.33 5.28 -2.08
C MET A 104 -32.88 5.57 -3.52
N SER A 105 -33.09 4.63 -4.45
CA SER A 105 -32.61 4.78 -5.84
C SER A 105 -33.15 6.02 -6.57
N SER A 106 -34.34 6.50 -6.18
CA SER A 106 -34.93 7.71 -6.79
C SER A 106 -34.47 9.01 -6.13
N ARG A 107 -33.94 8.96 -4.90
CA ARG A 107 -33.45 10.13 -4.16
C ARG A 107 -31.92 10.26 -4.21
N PHE A 108 -31.22 9.25 -4.71
CA PHE A 108 -29.78 9.25 -4.98
C PHE A 108 -29.50 8.97 -6.47
N PRO A 109 -29.79 9.93 -7.37
CA PRO A 109 -29.63 9.72 -8.82
C PRO A 109 -28.18 9.76 -9.29
N GLU A 110 -27.29 10.43 -8.55
CA GLU A 110 -25.88 10.61 -8.92
C GLU A 110 -24.99 9.61 -8.16
N SER A 111 -24.11 8.92 -8.88
CA SER A 111 -23.09 8.05 -8.30
C SER A 111 -21.69 8.46 -8.78
N ILE A 112 -20.74 8.50 -7.85
CA ILE A 112 -19.33 8.79 -8.15
C ILE A 112 -18.50 7.61 -7.66
N ASP A 113 -17.91 6.88 -8.60
CA ASP A 113 -17.04 5.75 -8.30
C ASP A 113 -15.60 6.24 -8.11
N PHE A 114 -14.98 5.80 -7.02
CA PHE A 114 -13.58 6.08 -6.73
C PHE A 114 -12.74 4.81 -6.97
N ASP A 115 -12.05 4.80 -8.09
CA ASP A 115 -11.15 3.71 -8.42
C ASP A 115 -9.98 3.60 -7.44
N ALA A 116 -9.48 2.38 -7.28
CA ALA A 116 -8.24 2.13 -6.57
C ALA A 116 -7.08 2.90 -7.21
N LEU A 117 -6.16 3.41 -6.38
CA LEU A 117 -4.99 4.12 -6.88
C LEU A 117 -4.12 3.18 -7.72
N GLY A 118 -3.82 3.58 -8.95
CA GLY A 118 -2.84 2.89 -9.78
C GLY A 118 -1.46 2.90 -9.12
N ALA A 119 -0.58 1.98 -9.53
CA ALA A 119 0.78 1.91 -8.96
C ALA A 119 1.57 3.20 -9.14
N GLN A 120 1.35 3.92 -10.26
CA GLN A 120 1.97 5.22 -10.50
C GLN A 120 1.50 6.27 -9.48
N ASP A 121 0.20 6.29 -9.17
CA ASP A 121 -0.35 7.26 -8.22
C ASP A 121 -0.02 6.89 -6.77
N CYS A 122 0.10 5.59 -6.47
CA CYS A 122 0.68 5.11 -5.21
C CYS A 122 2.13 5.59 -5.03
N ALA A 123 2.96 5.48 -6.07
CA ALA A 123 4.35 5.95 -6.06
C ALA A 123 4.44 7.48 -5.88
N LYS A 124 3.62 8.25 -6.62
CA LYS A 124 3.53 9.71 -6.46
C LYS A 124 3.07 10.10 -5.06
N LEU A 125 2.06 9.43 -4.52
CA LEU A 125 1.57 9.66 -3.17
C LEU A 125 2.67 9.38 -2.14
N LEU A 126 3.40 8.27 -2.27
CA LEU A 126 4.52 7.95 -1.40
C LEU A 126 5.59 9.04 -1.44
N ALA A 127 6.02 9.45 -2.65
CA ALA A 127 7.02 10.50 -2.82
C ALA A 127 6.57 11.83 -2.19
N SER A 128 5.31 12.22 -2.39
CA SER A 128 4.71 13.43 -1.80
C SER A 128 4.72 13.38 -0.25
N LEU A 129 4.29 12.26 0.34
CA LEU A 129 4.27 12.09 1.80
C LEU A 129 5.68 12.12 2.41
N LEU A 130 6.65 11.49 1.74
CA LEU A 130 8.05 11.51 2.18
C LEU A 130 8.64 12.92 2.04
N GLY A 131 8.34 13.64 0.95
CA GLY A 131 8.77 15.02 0.74
C GLY A 131 8.21 16.00 1.77
N GLN A 132 6.92 15.87 2.15
CA GLN A 132 6.33 16.66 3.23
C GLN A 132 7.07 16.44 4.56
N LYS A 133 7.44 15.20 4.87
CA LYS A 133 8.18 14.88 6.08
C LYS A 133 9.64 15.36 6.03
N LYS A 134 10.29 15.32 4.86
CA LYS A 134 11.62 15.95 4.63
C LYS A 134 11.57 17.44 4.98
N ALA A 135 10.56 18.17 4.51
CA ALA A 135 10.38 19.58 4.82
C ALA A 135 10.16 19.83 6.33
N GLU A 136 9.44 18.95 7.03
CA GLU A 136 9.30 18.99 8.49
C GLU A 136 10.64 18.76 9.21
N LEU A 137 11.43 17.76 8.79
CA LEU A 137 12.73 17.45 9.39
C LEU A 137 13.77 18.53 9.13
N ARG A 138 13.76 19.12 7.92
CA ARG A 138 14.65 20.23 7.56
C ARG A 138 14.43 21.45 8.46
N ARG A 139 13.18 21.77 8.80
CA ARG A 139 12.85 22.80 9.81
C ARG A 139 13.41 22.50 11.20
N ARG A 140 13.64 21.21 11.52
CA ARG A 140 14.25 20.74 12.77
C ARG A 140 15.77 20.57 12.66
N GLY A 141 16.40 21.07 11.59
CA GLY A 141 17.85 21.01 11.37
C GLY A 141 18.37 19.62 10.98
N LYS A 142 17.50 18.70 10.53
CA LYS A 142 17.88 17.37 10.04
C LYS A 142 17.64 17.29 8.54
N ASP A 143 18.68 16.98 7.78
CA ASP A 143 18.57 16.79 6.34
C ASP A 143 18.47 15.30 6.00
N VAL A 144 17.61 14.99 5.03
CA VAL A 144 17.36 13.63 4.56
C VAL A 144 17.50 13.63 3.05
N ASP A 145 18.42 12.80 2.55
CA ASP A 145 18.56 12.61 1.13
C ASP A 145 17.38 11.79 0.59
N MET A 146 16.67 12.37 -0.39
CA MET A 146 15.55 11.75 -1.11
C MET A 146 15.72 11.89 -2.61
N ALA A 147 16.95 12.07 -3.11
CA ALA A 147 17.24 12.23 -4.53
C ALA A 147 16.68 11.07 -5.37
N CYS A 148 16.64 9.85 -4.82
CA CYS A 148 16.05 8.68 -5.47
C CYS A 148 14.54 8.78 -5.72
N LEU A 149 13.82 9.65 -5.00
CA LEU A 149 12.39 9.91 -5.17
C LEU A 149 12.10 11.20 -5.94
N GLU A 150 13.00 12.18 -5.85
CA GLU A 150 12.91 13.47 -6.56
C GLU A 150 13.34 13.32 -8.03
N ALA A 151 14.36 12.50 -8.31
CA ALA A 151 14.84 12.16 -9.65
C ALA A 151 15.09 10.64 -9.74
N PRO A 152 14.02 9.82 -9.77
CA PRO A 152 14.16 8.37 -9.80
C PRO A 152 14.80 7.91 -11.11
N SER A 153 15.76 6.98 -11.01
CA SER A 153 16.27 6.29 -12.20
C SER A 153 15.16 5.42 -12.83
N ASN A 154 15.21 5.21 -14.14
CA ASN A 154 14.21 4.37 -14.84
C ASN A 154 14.12 2.97 -14.24
N ALA A 155 15.24 2.40 -13.80
CA ALA A 155 15.28 1.08 -13.15
C ALA A 155 14.57 1.10 -11.79
N PHE A 156 14.87 2.10 -10.96
CA PHE A 156 14.24 2.25 -9.65
C PHE A 156 12.74 2.51 -9.75
N ASN A 157 12.32 3.37 -10.68
CA ASN A 157 10.90 3.63 -10.92
C ASN A 157 10.16 2.36 -11.38
N ALA A 158 10.75 1.60 -12.32
CA ALA A 158 10.18 0.34 -12.78
C ALA A 158 10.01 -0.67 -11.63
N GLU A 159 11.03 -0.80 -10.77
CA GLU A 159 10.96 -1.69 -9.61
C GLU A 159 9.92 -1.24 -8.58
N MET A 160 9.82 0.06 -8.32
CA MET A 160 8.81 0.61 -7.42
C MET A 160 7.39 0.34 -7.92
N LEU A 161 7.15 0.56 -9.22
CA LEU A 161 5.86 0.28 -9.84
C LEU A 161 5.51 -1.20 -9.79
N ASP A 162 6.47 -2.10 -10.04
CA ASP A 162 6.26 -3.55 -9.93
C ASP A 162 5.91 -3.99 -8.50
N ARG A 163 6.57 -3.39 -7.50
CA ARG A 163 6.25 -3.61 -6.08
C ARG A 163 4.83 -3.14 -5.76
N PHE A 164 4.42 -1.96 -6.22
CA PHE A 164 3.05 -1.49 -6.01
C PHE A 164 2.01 -2.32 -6.78
N HIS A 165 2.32 -2.80 -7.99
CA HIS A 165 1.46 -3.76 -8.70
C HIS A 165 1.28 -5.05 -7.89
N SER A 166 2.36 -5.56 -7.30
CA SER A 166 2.32 -6.75 -6.45
C SER A 166 1.48 -6.50 -5.20
N LEU A 167 1.66 -5.35 -4.54
CA LEU A 167 0.90 -4.95 -3.35
C LEU A 167 -0.59 -4.77 -3.64
N ALA A 168 -0.95 -4.13 -4.74
CA ALA A 168 -2.34 -3.91 -5.13
C ALA A 168 -3.13 -5.22 -5.35
N ARG A 169 -2.43 -6.33 -5.63
CA ARG A 169 -3.04 -7.67 -5.78
C ARG A 169 -3.14 -8.44 -4.47
N THR A 170 -2.56 -7.94 -3.38
CA THR A 170 -2.63 -8.62 -2.08
C THR A 170 -4.01 -8.44 -1.45
N LYS A 171 -4.48 -9.49 -0.76
CA LYS A 171 -5.74 -9.44 -0.02
C LYS A 171 -5.60 -8.46 1.15
N GLY A 172 -6.42 -7.41 1.17
CA GLY A 172 -6.42 -6.40 2.23
C GLY A 172 -5.62 -5.13 1.93
N TRP A 173 -5.16 -4.93 0.68
CA TRP A 173 -4.56 -3.67 0.27
C TRP A 173 -5.52 -2.48 0.44
N GLY A 174 -5.19 -1.56 1.34
CA GLY A 174 -5.98 -0.39 1.71
C GLY A 174 -5.71 0.87 0.88
N ASN A 175 -5.14 0.74 -0.32
CA ASN A 175 -4.82 1.87 -1.21
C ASN A 175 -4.01 2.98 -0.51
N ALA A 176 -4.51 4.22 -0.54
CA ALA A 176 -3.85 5.38 0.06
C ALA A 176 -3.56 5.21 1.55
N ARG A 177 -4.38 4.43 2.27
CA ARG A 177 -4.17 4.13 3.70
C ARG A 177 -2.85 3.39 3.90
N ASP A 178 -2.61 2.35 3.09
CA ASP A 178 -1.40 1.53 3.19
C ASP A 178 -0.18 2.28 2.68
N VAL A 179 -0.30 3.08 1.63
CA VAL A 179 0.78 3.98 1.18
C VAL A 179 1.19 4.94 2.29
N LYS A 180 0.23 5.52 3.02
CA LYS A 180 0.51 6.37 4.20
C LYS A 180 1.19 5.59 5.32
N GLN A 181 0.82 4.34 5.56
CA GLN A 181 1.49 3.50 6.55
C GLN A 181 2.92 3.17 6.12
N LEU A 182 3.14 2.81 4.86
CA LEU A 182 4.48 2.58 4.29
C LEU A 182 5.38 3.79 4.49
N ALA A 183 4.90 5.00 4.17
CA ALA A 183 5.66 6.23 4.40
C ALA A 183 6.07 6.40 5.87
N LYS A 184 5.17 6.12 6.82
CA LYS A 184 5.48 6.16 8.26
C LYS A 184 6.52 5.12 8.66
N PHE A 185 6.45 3.90 8.12
CA PHE A 185 7.40 2.83 8.42
C PHE A 185 8.81 3.15 7.91
N VAL A 186 8.94 3.78 6.74
CA VAL A 186 10.23 4.23 6.21
C VAL A 186 10.93 5.14 7.22
N PHE A 187 10.23 6.14 7.77
CA PHE A 187 10.83 7.04 8.78
C PHE A 187 11.07 6.39 10.15
N ARG A 188 10.31 5.37 10.53
CA ARG A 188 10.57 4.63 11.78
C ARG A 188 11.85 3.82 11.72
N ARG A 189 12.22 3.31 10.54
CA ARG A 189 13.46 2.55 10.33
C ARG A 189 14.69 3.43 10.14
N ILE A 190 14.47 4.68 9.76
CA ILE A 190 15.52 5.69 9.70
C ILE A 190 16.00 6.02 11.12
N ASN A 191 17.29 5.82 11.39
CA ASN A 191 17.90 6.25 12.64
C ASN A 191 17.99 7.78 12.68
N LEU A 192 17.06 8.42 13.39
CA LEU A 192 16.98 9.87 13.52
C LEU A 192 18.11 10.49 14.38
N MET A 193 19.05 9.70 14.92
CA MET A 193 20.15 10.22 15.74
C MET A 193 21.35 10.72 14.91
N SER A 194 21.43 10.40 13.61
CA SER A 194 22.49 10.92 12.74
C SER A 194 22.13 12.28 12.15
N LYS A 195 23.13 13.16 12.01
CA LYS A 195 22.99 14.52 11.43
C LYS A 195 22.74 14.50 9.92
N VAL A 196 23.12 13.40 9.26
CA VAL A 196 22.88 13.09 7.86
C VAL A 196 22.23 11.71 7.81
N ILE A 197 21.05 11.62 7.21
CA ILE A 197 20.32 10.36 7.03
C ILE A 197 20.39 10.01 5.55
N ARG A 198 21.11 8.94 5.24
CA ARG A 198 21.15 8.36 3.89
C ARG A 198 20.27 7.12 3.85
N LEU A 199 19.39 7.04 2.86
CA LEU A 199 18.72 5.80 2.49
C LEU A 199 19.73 4.94 1.70
N GLU A 200 20.67 4.31 2.39
CA GLU A 200 21.59 3.34 1.77
C GLU A 200 20.94 1.95 1.71
N GLU A 201 21.16 1.24 0.60
CA GLU A 201 20.74 -0.14 0.40
C GLU A 201 21.26 -1.04 1.53
N GLU A 202 20.35 -1.43 2.43
CA GLU A 202 20.41 -2.64 3.28
C GLU A 202 21.83 -3.06 3.70
N GLN A 203 22.54 -2.28 4.53
CA GLN A 203 23.72 -2.80 5.23
C GLN A 203 23.22 -3.84 6.23
N ALA A 204 23.55 -5.12 5.98
CA ALA A 204 23.25 -6.19 6.91
C ALA A 204 24.02 -5.91 8.21
N VAL A 205 23.33 -5.89 9.33
CA VAL A 205 23.95 -5.69 10.65
C VAL A 205 24.55 -7.03 11.07
N ARG A 206 25.79 -7.01 11.56
CA ARG A 206 26.49 -8.20 12.05
C ARG A 206 25.81 -8.73 13.31
N ASP A 207 25.43 -10.01 13.31
CA ASP A 207 24.86 -10.64 14.49
C ASP A 207 25.91 -10.81 15.59
N ALA A 208 25.46 -10.72 16.85
CA ALA A 208 26.30 -10.94 18.02
C ALA A 208 26.89 -12.37 18.01
N GLY A 209 28.20 -12.50 18.21
CA GLY A 209 28.91 -13.78 18.23
C GLY A 209 29.53 -14.22 16.89
N VAL A 210 29.30 -13.49 15.79
CA VAL A 210 29.99 -13.75 14.51
C VAL A 210 31.42 -13.23 14.60
N SER A 211 32.42 -14.02 14.18
CA SER A 211 33.85 -13.62 14.19
C SER A 211 34.21 -12.71 13.01
N ASP A 212 35.29 -11.94 13.15
CA ASP A 212 35.74 -11.00 12.10
C ASP A 212 36.07 -11.72 10.79
N LYS A 213 36.62 -12.93 10.87
CA LYS A 213 36.93 -13.76 9.71
C LYS A 213 35.67 -14.17 8.93
N VAL A 214 34.61 -14.59 9.63
CA VAL A 214 33.34 -14.97 9.01
C VAL A 214 32.63 -13.74 8.43
N TRP A 215 32.68 -12.62 9.17
CA TRP A 215 32.07 -11.37 8.73
C TRP A 215 32.73 -10.80 7.47
N ASN A 216 34.06 -10.75 7.43
CA ASN A 216 34.81 -10.24 6.28
C ASN A 216 34.60 -11.12 5.05
N GLN A 217 34.56 -12.45 5.21
CA GLN A 217 34.25 -13.36 4.11
C GLN A 217 32.85 -13.11 3.53
N LEU A 218 31.85 -12.90 4.38
CA LEU A 218 30.48 -12.59 3.94
C LEU A 218 30.40 -11.29 3.14
N GLN A 219 31.19 -10.27 3.51
CA GLN A 219 31.23 -9.03 2.73
C GLN A 219 31.84 -9.25 1.34
N LEU A 220 32.89 -10.07 1.23
CA LEU A 220 33.49 -10.45 -0.04
C LEU A 220 32.50 -11.23 -0.92
N ASP A 221 31.82 -12.22 -0.35
CA ASP A 221 30.84 -13.04 -1.08
C ASP A 221 29.64 -12.19 -1.55
N ARG A 222 29.22 -11.21 -0.74
CA ARG A 222 28.17 -10.25 -1.12
C ARG A 222 28.60 -9.38 -2.29
N ALA A 223 29.81 -8.84 -2.24
CA ALA A 223 30.36 -8.03 -3.33
C ALA A 223 30.49 -8.85 -4.62
N GLU A 224 30.87 -10.12 -4.51
CA GLU A 224 30.94 -11.03 -5.65
C GLU A 224 29.56 -11.32 -6.26
N ALA A 225 28.54 -11.56 -5.43
CA ALA A 225 27.17 -11.80 -5.89
C ALA A 225 26.61 -10.60 -6.66
N VAL A 226 26.85 -9.38 -6.16
CA VAL A 226 26.47 -8.13 -6.85
C VAL A 226 27.22 -8.01 -8.19
N ARG A 227 28.52 -8.30 -8.21
CA ARG A 227 29.32 -8.27 -9.44
C ARG A 227 28.74 -9.22 -10.50
N LYS A 228 28.44 -10.47 -10.13
CA LYS A 228 27.83 -11.48 -11.02
C LYS A 228 26.48 -11.03 -11.57
N GLU A 229 25.64 -10.40 -10.73
CA GLU A 229 24.34 -9.88 -11.16
C GLU A 229 24.47 -8.71 -12.16
N THR A 230 25.42 -7.80 -11.93
CA THR A 230 25.70 -6.70 -12.87
C THR A 230 26.25 -7.21 -14.21
N GLU A 231 27.09 -8.24 -14.18
CA GLU A 231 27.65 -8.87 -15.38
C GLU A 231 26.57 -9.59 -16.20
N TYR A 232 25.70 -10.38 -15.55
CA TYR A 232 24.53 -10.97 -16.20
C TYR A 232 23.59 -9.91 -16.80
N GLY A 233 23.38 -8.79 -16.09
CA GLY A 233 22.61 -7.66 -16.61
C GLY A 233 23.23 -7.06 -17.87
N LYS A 234 24.57 -6.95 -17.94
CA LYS A 234 25.31 -6.52 -19.14
C LYS A 234 25.19 -7.54 -20.27
N LEU A 235 25.34 -8.83 -19.98
CA LEU A 235 25.19 -9.93 -20.95
C LEU A 235 23.78 -9.95 -21.57
N LYS A 236 22.73 -9.76 -20.77
CA LYS A 236 21.34 -9.72 -21.24
C LYS A 236 21.05 -8.48 -22.10
N LYS A 237 21.70 -7.35 -21.81
CA LYS A 237 21.63 -6.16 -22.67
C LYS A 237 22.39 -6.38 -23.99
N ALA A 238 23.59 -6.97 -23.92
CA ALA A 238 24.38 -7.32 -25.09
C ALA A 238 23.67 -8.35 -26.00
N GLN A 239 22.95 -9.31 -25.41
CA GLN A 239 22.12 -10.30 -26.13
C GLN A 239 21.05 -9.62 -26.99
N LYS A 240 20.46 -8.52 -26.50
CA LYS A 240 19.43 -7.76 -27.23
C LYS A 240 20.01 -6.90 -28.37
N SER A 241 21.28 -6.50 -28.29
CA SER A 241 21.94 -5.64 -29.26
C SER A 241 22.83 -6.38 -30.27
N ALA A 242 23.24 -7.62 -29.99
CA ALA A 242 24.16 -8.39 -30.85
C ALA A 242 23.46 -9.02 -32.08
N ARG A 243 24.20 -9.13 -33.19
CA ARG A 243 23.77 -9.74 -34.46
C ARG A 243 24.82 -10.73 -34.97
N GLY A 244 24.43 -11.70 -35.80
CA GLY A 244 25.34 -12.67 -36.40
C GLY A 244 26.00 -13.62 -35.38
N ALA A 245 27.24 -14.05 -35.64
CA ALA A 245 27.97 -15.03 -34.84
C ALA A 245 28.19 -14.62 -33.37
N ASP A 246 28.27 -13.31 -33.08
CA ASP A 246 28.38 -12.80 -31.70
C ASP A 246 27.11 -13.05 -30.88
N ARG A 247 25.93 -13.08 -31.53
CA ARG A 247 24.66 -13.38 -30.85
C ARG A 247 24.61 -14.82 -30.37
N GLU A 248 25.11 -15.78 -31.17
CA GLU A 248 25.13 -17.19 -30.79
C GLU A 248 26.06 -17.46 -29.60
N ARG A 249 27.23 -16.81 -29.56
CA ARG A 249 28.15 -16.88 -28.41
C ARG A 249 27.52 -16.31 -27.14
N ILE A 250 26.89 -15.14 -27.23
CA ILE A 250 26.25 -14.48 -26.08
C ILE A 250 25.03 -15.28 -25.61
N VAL A 251 24.24 -15.84 -26.52
CA VAL A 251 23.08 -16.69 -26.17
C VAL A 251 23.53 -17.96 -25.44
N ARG A 252 24.62 -18.61 -25.87
CA ARG A 252 25.17 -19.80 -25.18
C ARG A 252 25.61 -19.46 -23.76
N GLN A 253 26.34 -18.36 -23.58
CA GLN A 253 26.76 -17.88 -22.25
C GLN A 253 25.57 -17.52 -21.36
N VAL A 254 24.52 -16.92 -21.91
CA VAL A 254 23.29 -16.60 -21.16
C VAL A 254 22.54 -17.87 -20.76
N LEU A 255 22.48 -18.88 -21.62
CA LEU A 255 21.81 -20.16 -21.34
C LEU A 255 22.53 -20.95 -20.23
N GLU A 256 23.86 -21.04 -20.28
CA GLU A 256 24.67 -21.70 -19.22
C GLU A 256 24.48 -21.00 -17.87
N GLU A 257 24.46 -19.67 -17.88
CA GLU A 257 24.25 -18.87 -16.67
C GLU A 257 22.81 -18.97 -16.16
N GLU A 258 21.81 -19.07 -17.04
CA GLU A 258 20.41 -19.32 -16.67
C GLU A 258 20.20 -20.72 -16.07
N GLU A 259 20.85 -21.76 -16.59
CA GLU A 259 20.82 -23.10 -15.98
C GLU A 259 21.44 -23.10 -14.59
N ARG A 260 22.59 -22.43 -14.41
CA ARG A 260 23.23 -22.24 -13.10
C ARG A 260 22.27 -21.55 -12.13
N ARG A 261 21.65 -20.44 -12.56
CA ARG A 261 20.67 -19.70 -11.76
C ARG A 261 19.41 -20.49 -11.47
N LYS A 262 18.95 -21.36 -12.38
CA LYS A 262 17.80 -22.26 -12.15
C LYS A 262 18.10 -23.31 -11.08
N ARG A 263 19.32 -23.87 -11.08
CA ARG A 263 19.80 -24.77 -10.01
C ARG A 263 19.88 -24.05 -8.66
N GLU A 264 20.45 -22.84 -8.64
CA GLU A 264 20.53 -22.01 -7.43
C GLU A 264 19.15 -21.53 -6.95
N ALA A 265 18.24 -21.18 -7.85
CA ALA A 265 16.88 -20.77 -7.53
C ALA A 265 16.05 -21.94 -6.99
N SER A 266 16.23 -23.16 -7.53
CA SER A 266 15.62 -24.38 -6.98
C SER A 266 16.12 -24.64 -5.55
N ALA A 267 17.42 -24.54 -5.30
CA ALA A 267 17.99 -24.63 -3.95
C ALA A 267 17.46 -23.54 -3.01
N LYS A 268 17.34 -22.29 -3.51
CA LYS A 268 16.81 -21.14 -2.76
C LYS A 268 15.30 -21.24 -2.50
N ALA A 269 14.53 -21.86 -3.39
CA ALA A 269 13.12 -22.12 -3.22
C ALA A 269 12.87 -23.18 -2.14
N ARG A 270 13.68 -24.24 -2.11
CA ARG A 270 13.68 -25.24 -1.03
C ARG A 270 14.00 -24.58 0.32
N LEU A 271 15.02 -23.73 0.35
CA LEU A 271 15.35 -22.87 1.49
C LEU A 271 14.16 -22.02 1.99
N LYS A 272 13.36 -21.45 1.09
CA LYS A 272 12.20 -20.62 1.45
C LYS A 272 11.01 -21.44 1.99
N ALA A 273 10.88 -22.70 1.56
CA ALA A 273 9.81 -23.59 1.98
C ALA A 273 9.94 -24.04 3.46
N PHE A 274 11.18 -24.12 3.98
CA PHE A 274 11.46 -24.46 5.38
C PHE A 274 11.58 -23.24 6.31
N GLY A 275 11.54 -22.04 5.75
CA GLY A 275 11.56 -20.78 6.49
C GLY A 275 12.80 -19.94 6.22
N VAL A 276 12.65 -18.64 6.43
CA VAL A 276 13.80 -17.71 6.50
C VAL A 276 14.73 -18.17 7.62
N CYS A 277 15.99 -17.73 7.60
CA CYS A 277 16.80 -17.68 8.83
C CYS A 277 15.88 -17.25 10.01
N PRO A 278 15.95 -17.84 11.23
CA PRO A 278 15.01 -17.54 12.32
C PRO A 278 14.83 -16.04 12.61
N VAL A 279 15.80 -15.23 12.18
CA VAL A 279 15.89 -13.77 12.37
C VAL A 279 15.54 -12.98 11.08
N GLY A 280 15.12 -13.64 10.00
CA GLY A 280 14.64 -13.01 8.75
C GLY A 280 15.71 -12.66 7.72
N TYR A 281 16.97 -13.00 7.95
CA TYR A 281 18.06 -12.68 7.03
C TYR A 281 18.04 -13.52 5.74
N LYS A 282 18.44 -12.90 4.63
CA LYS A 282 18.65 -13.57 3.34
C LYS A 282 19.81 -14.57 3.44
N TRP A 283 19.68 -15.71 2.78
CA TRP A 283 20.75 -16.70 2.66
C TRP A 283 21.72 -16.31 1.54
N ILE A 284 23.02 -16.37 1.83
CA ILE A 284 24.14 -16.10 0.94
C ILE A 284 24.84 -17.43 0.67
N ARG A 285 25.11 -17.73 -0.61
CA ARG A 285 25.80 -18.95 -1.04
C ARG A 285 27.28 -18.86 -0.64
N GLN A 286 27.80 -19.90 0.00
CA GLN A 286 29.23 -20.08 0.24
C GLN A 286 29.65 -21.50 -0.19
N GLU A 287 30.95 -21.79 -0.16
CA GLU A 287 31.46 -23.12 -0.46
C GLU A 287 30.86 -24.17 0.50
N GLY A 288 30.21 -25.20 -0.05
CA GLY A 288 29.58 -26.28 0.70
C GLY A 288 28.25 -25.98 1.40
N GLY A 289 27.67 -24.79 1.24
CA GLY A 289 26.40 -24.46 1.90
C GLY A 289 25.90 -23.02 1.74
N TYR A 290 25.08 -22.59 2.69
CA TYR A 290 24.48 -21.25 2.75
C TYR A 290 24.63 -20.67 4.16
N ARG A 291 25.00 -19.40 4.22
CA ARG A 291 25.09 -18.62 5.47
C ARG A 291 24.08 -17.48 5.45
N CYS A 292 23.43 -17.19 6.57
CA CYS A 292 22.52 -16.06 6.64
C CYS A 292 23.28 -14.72 6.56
N ALA A 293 22.63 -13.66 6.09
CA ALA A 293 23.24 -12.34 5.94
C ALA A 293 23.68 -11.69 7.28
N GLY A 294 23.12 -12.13 8.42
CA GLY A 294 23.61 -11.75 9.75
C GLY A 294 24.84 -12.53 10.21
N GLY A 295 25.19 -13.63 9.53
CA GLY A 295 26.38 -14.46 9.74
C GLY A 295 26.26 -15.57 10.79
N SER A 296 25.19 -15.55 11.59
CA SER A 296 24.95 -16.44 12.74
C SER A 296 24.51 -17.87 12.37
N HIS A 297 23.80 -18.04 11.26
CA HIS A 297 23.19 -19.31 10.87
C HIS A 297 23.83 -19.89 9.61
N TRP A 298 24.12 -21.20 9.63
CA TRP A 298 24.73 -21.96 8.55
C TRP A 298 23.90 -23.19 8.22
N MET A 299 23.85 -23.55 6.94
CA MET A 299 23.17 -24.74 6.46
C MET A 299 23.97 -25.36 5.31
N SER A 300 24.30 -26.65 5.40
CA SER A 300 25.12 -27.31 4.40
C SER A 300 24.32 -27.78 3.18
N ASP A 301 25.03 -28.10 2.09
CA ASP A 301 24.41 -28.73 0.92
C ASP A 301 23.86 -30.14 1.18
N GLY A 302 24.39 -30.83 2.20
CA GLY A 302 23.89 -32.13 2.66
C GLY A 302 22.56 -32.01 3.37
N ASP A 303 22.43 -31.02 4.26
CA ASP A 303 21.19 -30.73 5.00
C ASP A 303 20.05 -30.37 4.03
N LEU A 304 20.37 -29.64 2.96
CA LEU A 304 19.44 -29.31 1.88
C LEU A 304 18.96 -30.51 1.05
N LYS A 305 19.77 -31.58 0.96
CA LYS A 305 19.45 -32.77 0.18
C LYS A 305 18.71 -33.84 1.00
N GLY A 306 18.96 -33.91 2.31
CA GLY A 306 18.40 -34.91 3.22
C GLY A 306 16.96 -34.66 3.70
N MET A 307 16.43 -33.44 3.53
CA MET A 307 15.08 -33.08 3.96
C MET A 307 14.08 -33.27 2.79
N LYS A 308 13.37 -34.40 2.82
CA LYS A 308 12.20 -34.69 1.95
C LYS A 308 10.95 -34.00 2.48
#